data_AF-A0A6P0Y4A6-F1
#
_entry.id   AF-A0A6P0Y4A6-F1
#
_cell.length_a   1.000
_cell.length_b   1.000
_cell.length_c   1.000
_cell.angle_alpha   90.00
_cell.angle_beta   90.00
_cell.angle_gamma   90.00
#
_symmetry.space_group_name_H-M   'P 1'
#
loop_
_entity.id
_entity.type
_entity.pdbx_description
1 polymer ?
#
loop_
_entity_poly.entity_id
_entity_poly.type
_entity_poly.pdbx_seq_one_letter_code
_entity_poly.pdbx_strand_id
1 'polypeptide(L)'
;IDLGIDRIVALSTNKPGVKPLLINGKPLKSVNQLYNKRKAKYQSVIKGQKKTSRKIEALTYNRNRFVENYLHNTSFLVVEYLTTNNIGTVVIGKNDNWKQGANIGKKNNQNFTQIPHSKLVQQITYKCELAGIKVMETEESYTSKTSALDLELPRHHENYVGKRVKRGLFRSGIGKVINADINGSVQIIRKKFPEAFTAVCVAFRRMGIVSCAVQPVLVNPISR
;
A
#
# COMPACT_ATOMS: atom_id res chain seq x y z
N ILE A 1 -4.83 3.28 -6.13
CA ILE A 1 -4.02 2.31 -5.36
C ILE A 1 -3.11 3.11 -4.43
N ASP A 2 -3.20 2.83 -3.14
CA ASP A 2 -2.28 3.31 -2.10
C ASP A 2 -1.32 2.17 -1.73
N LEU A 3 -0.03 2.47 -1.58
CA LEU A 3 1.01 1.48 -1.28
C LEU A 3 1.58 1.72 0.13
N GLY A 4 1.52 0.69 0.99
CA GLY A 4 1.91 0.81 2.40
C GLY A 4 2.74 -0.37 2.93
N ILE A 5 3.02 -0.38 4.23
CA ILE A 5 3.87 -1.42 4.86
C ILE A 5 3.04 -2.61 5.35
N ASP A 6 2.08 -2.36 6.24
CA ASP A 6 1.26 -3.43 6.84
C ASP A 6 0.16 -3.90 5.89
N ARG A 7 -0.31 -2.99 5.04
CA ARG A 7 -1.10 -3.28 3.86
C ARG A 7 -0.29 -2.85 2.66
N ILE A 8 0.21 -3.82 1.90
CA ILE A 8 1.12 -3.54 0.79
C ILE A 8 0.40 -2.84 -0.36
N VAL A 9 -0.88 -3.16 -0.53
CA VAL A 9 -1.77 -2.54 -1.52
C VAL A 9 -3.10 -2.26 -0.84
N ALA A 10 -3.61 -1.04 -1.01
CA ALA A 10 -5.01 -0.69 -0.81
C ALA A 10 -5.60 -0.16 -2.12
N LEU A 11 -6.60 -0.86 -2.64
CA LEU A 11 -7.23 -0.58 -3.92
C LEU A 11 -8.72 -0.34 -3.70
N SER A 12 -9.17 0.87 -4.05
CA SER A 12 -10.57 1.25 -4.07
C SER A 12 -11.03 1.46 -5.51
N THR A 13 -12.33 1.26 -5.75
CA THR A 13 -12.98 1.49 -7.04
C THR A 13 -14.22 2.34 -6.88
N ASN A 14 -14.50 3.18 -7.87
CA ASN A 14 -15.73 3.96 -7.97
C ASN A 14 -16.88 3.15 -8.57
N LYS A 15 -16.63 1.91 -9.01
CA LYS A 15 -17.67 1.00 -9.52
C LYS A 15 -18.60 0.56 -8.39
N PRO A 16 -19.92 0.85 -8.48
CA PRO A 16 -20.89 0.42 -7.47
C PRO A 16 -20.89 -1.09 -7.27
N GLY A 17 -21.11 -1.54 -6.04
CA GLY A 17 -21.19 -2.97 -5.70
C GLY A 17 -19.85 -3.71 -5.60
N VAL A 18 -18.74 -3.10 -6.03
CA VAL A 18 -17.42 -3.72 -5.95
C VAL A 18 -16.72 -3.35 -4.64
N LYS A 19 -16.33 -4.37 -3.87
CA LYS A 19 -15.67 -4.19 -2.58
C LYS A 19 -14.19 -3.82 -2.77
N PRO A 20 -13.63 -2.88 -2.00
CA PRO A 20 -12.21 -2.58 -2.07
C PRO A 20 -11.33 -3.80 -1.78
N LEU A 21 -10.15 -3.85 -2.40
CA LEU A 21 -9.13 -4.87 -2.19
C LEU A 21 -8.02 -4.35 -1.29
N LEU A 22 -7.70 -5.13 -0.25
CA LEU A 22 -6.56 -4.88 0.64
C LEU A 22 -5.64 -6.10 0.60
N ILE A 23 -4.36 -5.91 0.34
CA ILE A 23 -3.37 -7.00 0.34
C ILE A 23 -2.47 -6.86 1.56
N ASN A 24 -2.29 -7.94 2.31
CA ASN A 24 -1.47 -7.94 3.51
C ASN A 24 0.02 -7.70 3.18
N GLY A 25 0.71 -6.83 3.92
CA GLY A 25 2.16 -6.61 3.81
C GLY A 25 2.96 -7.17 5.00
N LYS A 26 2.27 -7.64 6.05
CA LYS A 26 2.91 -8.22 7.24
C LYS A 26 3.83 -9.42 6.94
N PRO A 27 3.56 -10.31 5.95
CA PRO A 27 4.50 -11.38 5.61
C PRO A 27 5.87 -10.85 5.18
N LEU A 28 5.91 -9.82 4.32
CA LEU A 28 7.16 -9.17 3.91
C LEU A 28 7.91 -8.59 5.12
N LYS A 29 7.18 -7.93 6.03
CA LYS A 29 7.72 -7.37 7.26
C LYS A 29 8.31 -8.45 8.18
N SER A 30 7.61 -9.57 8.34
CA SER A 30 8.07 -10.70 9.16
C SER A 30 9.35 -11.32 8.61
N VAL A 31 9.41 -11.57 7.29
CA VAL A 31 10.60 -12.11 6.62
C VAL A 31 11.77 -11.13 6.73
N ASN A 32 11.54 -9.83 6.55
CA ASN A 32 12.56 -8.80 6.74
C ASN A 32 13.08 -8.75 8.18
N GLN A 33 12.20 -8.86 9.18
CA GLN A 33 12.59 -8.91 10.59
C GLN A 33 13.46 -10.14 10.90
N LEU A 34 13.06 -11.32 10.43
CA LEU A 34 13.83 -12.56 10.60
C LEU A 34 15.21 -12.46 9.91
N TYR A 35 15.24 -11.93 8.70
CA TYR A 35 16.45 -11.66 7.95
C TYR A 35 17.40 -10.76 8.73
N ASN A 36 16.92 -9.61 9.24
CA ASN A 36 17.74 -8.66 9.99
C ASN A 36 18.30 -9.30 11.28
N LYS A 37 17.48 -10.06 12.01
CA LYS A 37 17.91 -10.77 13.23
C LYS A 37 19.01 -11.80 12.94
N ARG A 38 18.84 -12.61 11.89
CA ARG A 38 19.83 -13.64 11.50
C ARG A 38 21.10 -13.02 10.93
N LYS A 39 20.97 -11.98 10.09
CA LYS A 39 22.11 -11.24 9.54
C LYS A 39 22.96 -10.65 10.65
N ALA A 40 22.37 -9.98 11.63
CA ALA A 40 23.10 -9.43 12.77
C ALA A 40 23.89 -10.51 13.54
N LYS A 41 23.25 -11.66 13.81
CA LYS A 41 23.92 -12.81 14.47
C LYS A 41 25.09 -13.37 13.65
N TYR A 42 24.94 -13.49 12.34
CA TYR A 42 26.05 -13.97 11.50
C TYR A 42 27.14 -12.93 11.33
N GLN A 43 26.79 -11.65 11.35
CA GLN A 43 27.76 -10.58 11.19
C GLN A 43 28.60 -10.36 12.44
N SER A 44 28.07 -10.64 13.64
CA SER A 44 28.81 -10.55 14.90
C SER A 44 29.92 -11.60 15.05
N VAL A 45 29.88 -12.70 14.28
CA VAL A 45 30.90 -13.77 14.32
C VAL A 45 31.95 -13.64 13.22
N ILE A 46 31.79 -12.70 12.29
CA ILE A 46 32.78 -12.45 11.23
C ILE A 46 33.93 -11.64 11.82
N LYS A 47 35.16 -12.15 11.66
CA LYS A 47 36.40 -11.51 12.11
C LYS A 47 37.22 -10.97 10.93
N GLY A 48 38.03 -9.95 11.19
CA GLY A 48 38.91 -9.32 10.19
C GLY A 48 38.17 -8.42 9.20
N GLN A 49 38.78 -8.16 8.04
CA GLN A 49 38.23 -7.24 7.02
C GLN A 49 37.05 -7.81 6.22
N LYS A 50 36.67 -9.08 6.43
CA LYS A 50 35.58 -9.72 5.70
C LYS A 50 34.24 -9.07 6.09
N LYS A 51 33.47 -8.63 5.10
CA LYS A 51 32.14 -7.99 5.31
C LYS A 51 30.95 -8.95 5.14
N THR A 52 31.18 -10.15 4.63
CA THR A 52 30.15 -11.15 4.30
C THR A 52 30.64 -12.58 4.52
N SER A 53 29.72 -13.54 4.46
CA SER A 53 29.99 -14.98 4.45
C SER A 53 28.97 -15.71 3.57
N ARG A 54 29.28 -16.95 3.13
CA ARG A 54 28.35 -17.81 2.38
C ARG A 54 26.98 -17.95 3.07
N LYS A 55 26.94 -17.98 4.40
CA LYS A 55 25.69 -18.02 5.18
C LYS A 55 24.87 -16.74 5.04
N ILE A 56 25.51 -15.57 5.02
CA ILE A 56 24.84 -14.29 4.81
C ILE A 56 24.33 -14.19 3.37
N GLU A 57 25.13 -14.62 2.38
CA GLU A 57 24.74 -14.63 0.97
C GLU A 57 23.52 -15.54 0.74
N ALA A 58 23.54 -16.77 1.25
CA ALA A 58 22.41 -17.68 1.16
C ALA A 58 21.16 -17.13 1.86
N LEU A 59 21.33 -16.46 3.01
CA LEU A 59 20.24 -15.81 3.73
C LEU A 59 19.64 -14.65 2.91
N THR A 60 20.47 -13.82 2.29
CA THR A 60 20.05 -12.71 1.42
C THR A 60 19.35 -13.24 0.16
N TYR A 61 19.90 -14.26 -0.48
CA TYR A 61 19.32 -14.91 -1.66
C TYR A 61 17.89 -15.41 -1.37
N ASN A 62 17.72 -16.20 -0.30
CA ASN A 62 16.42 -16.75 0.09
C ASN A 62 15.39 -15.65 0.40
N ARG A 63 15.81 -14.60 1.11
CA ARG A 63 14.96 -13.45 1.39
C ARG A 63 14.54 -12.73 0.10
N ASN A 64 15.47 -12.51 -0.82
CA ASN A 64 15.18 -11.82 -2.07
C ASN A 64 14.21 -12.62 -2.95
N ARG A 65 14.39 -13.94 -3.06
CA ARG A 65 13.46 -14.84 -3.76
C ARG A 65 12.06 -14.81 -3.16
N PHE A 66 11.93 -14.85 -1.84
CA PHE A 66 10.64 -14.72 -1.18
C PHE A 66 9.96 -13.37 -1.49
N VAL A 67 10.70 -12.27 -1.35
CA VAL A 67 10.17 -10.92 -1.61
C VAL A 67 9.73 -10.79 -3.07
N GLU A 68 10.54 -11.26 -4.01
CA GLU A 68 10.24 -11.24 -5.44
C GLU A 68 8.97 -12.03 -5.77
N ASN A 69 8.87 -13.27 -5.29
CA ASN A 69 7.67 -14.10 -5.47
C ASN A 69 6.42 -13.42 -4.90
N TYR A 70 6.54 -12.85 -3.71
CA TYR A 70 5.43 -12.14 -3.06
C TYR A 70 4.96 -10.94 -3.87
N LEU A 71 5.89 -10.14 -4.42
CA LEU A 71 5.52 -8.99 -5.26
C LEU A 71 4.90 -9.43 -6.60
N HIS A 72 5.41 -10.49 -7.22
CA HIS A 72 4.83 -11.04 -8.45
C HIS A 72 3.39 -11.52 -8.23
N ASN A 73 3.12 -12.24 -7.13
CA ASN A 73 1.76 -12.68 -6.81
C ASN A 73 0.86 -11.50 -6.41
N THR A 74 1.39 -10.51 -5.69
CA THR A 74 0.65 -9.28 -5.34
C THR A 74 0.21 -8.53 -6.60
N SER A 75 1.13 -8.31 -7.54
CA SER A 75 0.82 -7.62 -8.80
C SER A 75 -0.15 -8.42 -9.68
N PHE A 76 -0.04 -9.76 -9.67
CA PHE A 76 -1.01 -10.62 -10.37
C PHE A 76 -2.42 -10.46 -9.78
N LEU A 77 -2.59 -10.56 -8.47
CA LEU A 77 -3.88 -10.38 -7.80
C LEU A 77 -4.51 -9.00 -8.06
N VAL A 78 -3.67 -7.95 -8.12
CA VAL A 78 -4.14 -6.60 -8.48
C VAL A 78 -4.72 -6.58 -9.89
N VAL A 79 -4.00 -7.14 -10.87
CA VAL A 79 -4.42 -7.13 -12.27
C VAL A 79 -5.64 -8.01 -12.47
N GLU A 80 -5.67 -9.21 -11.87
CA GLU A 80 -6.82 -10.11 -11.88
C GLU A 80 -8.07 -9.42 -11.31
N TYR A 81 -7.93 -8.72 -10.19
CA TYR A 81 -9.02 -7.95 -9.60
C TYR A 81 -9.51 -6.85 -10.55
N LEU A 82 -8.62 -6.12 -11.22
CA LEU A 82 -8.99 -5.05 -12.15
C LEU A 82 -9.71 -5.62 -13.38
N THR A 83 -9.18 -6.68 -13.97
CA THR A 83 -9.75 -7.33 -15.16
C THR A 83 -11.11 -7.94 -14.85
N THR A 84 -11.24 -8.70 -13.75
CA THR A 84 -12.52 -9.32 -13.33
C THR A 84 -13.63 -8.29 -13.10
N ASN A 85 -13.25 -7.07 -12.69
CA ASN A 85 -14.19 -5.98 -12.44
C ASN A 85 -14.32 -4.99 -13.61
N ASN A 86 -13.73 -5.28 -14.78
CA ASN A 86 -13.73 -4.43 -15.97
C ASN A 86 -13.26 -2.99 -15.68
N ILE A 87 -12.17 -2.83 -14.93
CA ILE A 87 -11.59 -1.54 -14.61
C ILE A 87 -10.54 -1.16 -15.66
N GLY A 88 -10.83 -0.15 -16.48
CA GLY A 88 -9.95 0.26 -17.59
C GLY A 88 -8.86 1.29 -17.25
N THR A 89 -8.89 1.88 -16.05
CA THR A 89 -7.89 2.88 -15.63
C THR A 89 -7.58 2.74 -14.15
N VAL A 90 -6.30 2.76 -13.82
CA VAL A 90 -5.80 2.71 -12.44
C VAL A 90 -4.85 3.86 -12.16
N VAL A 91 -5.07 4.53 -11.03
CA VAL A 91 -4.16 5.56 -10.51
C VAL A 91 -3.41 4.97 -9.32
N ILE A 92 -2.08 4.97 -9.38
CA ILE A 92 -1.19 4.51 -8.31
C ILE A 92 -0.58 5.73 -7.65
N GLY A 93 -0.71 5.82 -6.33
CA GLY A 93 0.03 6.79 -5.56
C GLY A 93 1.48 6.35 -5.41
N LYS A 94 2.38 7.30 -5.60
CA LYS A 94 3.83 7.11 -5.47
C LYS A 94 4.42 8.36 -4.86
N ASN A 95 5.26 8.20 -3.85
CA ASN A 95 6.01 9.31 -3.29
C ASN A 95 7.48 9.14 -3.69
N ASP A 96 8.05 10.11 -4.39
CA ASP A 96 9.44 10.01 -4.87
C ASP A 96 10.45 9.89 -3.72
N ASN A 97 10.09 10.41 -2.55
CA ASN A 97 10.86 10.33 -1.31
C ASN A 97 10.77 8.97 -0.60
N TRP A 98 10.15 7.95 -1.20
CA TRP A 98 10.04 6.61 -0.62
C TRP A 98 11.41 5.99 -0.25
N LYS A 99 12.48 6.31 -0.98
CA LYS A 99 13.82 5.80 -0.66
C LYS A 99 14.61 6.67 0.32
N GLN A 100 14.20 7.91 0.54
CA GLN A 100 14.96 8.92 1.30
C GLN A 100 14.26 9.23 2.63
N GLY A 101 14.59 8.44 3.66
CA GLY A 101 14.49 8.88 5.04
C GLY A 101 13.14 9.47 5.49
N ALA A 102 12.00 8.96 5.00
CA ALA A 102 10.69 9.42 5.44
C ALA A 102 10.66 9.48 6.98
N ASN A 103 10.26 10.59 7.61
CA ASN A 103 10.37 10.73 9.06
C ASN A 103 9.23 10.00 9.81
N ILE A 104 9.12 8.68 9.61
CA ILE A 104 8.04 7.80 10.09
C ILE A 104 8.52 6.94 11.30
N GLY A 105 9.72 7.25 11.81
CA GLY A 105 10.39 6.58 12.91
C GLY A 105 11.29 5.42 12.47
N LYS A 106 12.39 5.21 13.20
CA LYS A 106 13.50 4.30 12.85
C LYS A 106 13.04 2.91 12.38
N LYS A 107 12.13 2.27 13.11
CA LYS A 107 11.64 0.91 12.80
C LYS A 107 10.76 0.89 11.55
N ASN A 108 9.94 1.91 11.33
CA ASN A 108 9.11 1.98 10.12
C ASN A 108 9.96 2.32 8.91
N ASN A 109 10.95 3.21 9.04
CA ASN A 109 11.89 3.54 7.97
C ASN A 109 12.66 2.31 7.51
N GLN A 110 13.14 1.48 8.44
CA GLN A 110 13.80 0.22 8.10
C GLN A 110 12.88 -0.72 7.32
N ASN A 111 11.62 -0.89 7.77
CA ASN A 111 10.68 -1.77 7.06
C ASN A 111 10.33 -1.21 5.67
N PHE A 112 10.12 0.10 5.58
CA PHE A 112 9.77 0.81 4.36
C PHE A 112 10.88 0.71 3.31
N THR A 113 12.11 1.02 3.71
CA THR A 113 13.30 0.91 2.85
C THR A 113 13.59 -0.52 2.39
N GLN A 114 13.19 -1.54 3.17
CA GLN A 114 13.42 -2.94 2.85
C GLN A 114 12.35 -3.56 1.94
N ILE A 115 11.20 -2.91 1.75
CA ILE A 115 10.15 -3.35 0.83
C ILE A 115 10.34 -2.64 -0.52
N PRO A 116 10.53 -3.35 -1.64
CA PRO A 116 10.80 -2.72 -2.92
C PRO A 116 9.52 -2.23 -3.61
N HIS A 117 8.91 -1.17 -3.09
CA HIS A 117 7.68 -0.56 -3.63
C HIS A 117 7.80 -0.19 -5.11
N SER A 118 8.93 0.37 -5.54
CA SER A 118 9.15 0.71 -6.96
C SER A 118 9.07 -0.53 -7.87
N LYS A 119 9.56 -1.69 -7.41
CA LYS A 119 9.47 -2.95 -8.15
C LYS A 119 8.02 -3.43 -8.24
N LEU A 120 7.24 -3.27 -7.16
CA LEU A 120 5.82 -3.59 -7.18
C LEU A 120 5.04 -2.70 -8.15
N VAL A 121 5.30 -1.39 -8.16
CA VAL A 121 4.69 -0.45 -9.12
C VAL A 121 5.01 -0.88 -10.54
N GLN A 122 6.29 -1.10 -10.88
CA GLN A 122 6.71 -1.59 -12.20
C GLN A 122 5.98 -2.88 -12.59
N GLN A 123 5.85 -3.84 -11.66
CA GLN A 123 5.17 -5.09 -11.90
C GLN A 123 3.67 -4.94 -12.13
N ILE A 124 3.00 -4.04 -11.41
CA ILE A 124 1.60 -3.71 -11.67
C ILE A 124 1.49 -3.03 -13.03
N THR A 125 2.35 -2.05 -13.32
CA THR A 125 2.32 -1.27 -14.56
C THR A 125 2.39 -2.15 -15.79
N TYR A 126 3.44 -2.96 -15.95
CA TYR A 126 3.57 -3.77 -17.17
C TYR A 126 2.45 -4.80 -17.30
N LYS A 127 1.96 -5.39 -16.20
CA LYS A 127 0.88 -6.38 -16.26
C LYS A 127 -0.46 -5.75 -16.61
N CYS A 128 -0.72 -4.54 -16.11
CA CYS A 128 -1.90 -3.77 -16.49
C CYS A 128 -1.85 -3.39 -17.97
N GLU A 129 -0.70 -2.92 -18.46
CA GLU A 129 -0.50 -2.59 -19.88
C GLU A 129 -0.74 -3.80 -20.79
N LEU A 130 -0.22 -4.98 -20.43
CA LEU A 130 -0.49 -6.23 -21.14
C LEU A 130 -1.98 -6.61 -21.15
N ALA A 131 -2.73 -6.23 -20.12
CA ALA A 131 -4.17 -6.44 -20.02
C ALA A 131 -5.02 -5.30 -20.63
N GLY A 132 -4.40 -4.31 -21.28
CA GLY A 132 -5.09 -3.15 -21.85
C GLY A 132 -5.61 -2.13 -20.82
N ILE A 133 -5.12 -2.19 -19.58
CA ILE A 133 -5.51 -1.28 -18.48
C ILE A 133 -4.55 -0.09 -18.44
N LYS A 134 -5.10 1.12 -18.52
CA LYS A 134 -4.30 2.36 -18.43
C LYS A 134 -3.80 2.59 -17.01
N VAL A 135 -2.49 2.79 -16.85
CA VAL A 135 -1.86 3.11 -15.56
C VAL A 135 -1.43 4.57 -15.51
N MET A 136 -1.69 5.23 -14.39
CA MET A 136 -1.23 6.59 -14.11
C MET A 136 -0.58 6.64 -12.73
N GLU A 137 0.50 7.37 -12.60
CA GLU A 137 1.13 7.65 -11.30
C GLU A 137 0.74 9.06 -10.81
N THR A 138 0.62 9.24 -9.49
CA THR A 138 0.39 10.54 -8.85
C THR A 138 1.10 10.60 -7.50
N GLU A 139 1.44 11.81 -7.04
CA GLU A 139 2.05 12.00 -5.72
C GLU A 139 1.03 11.87 -4.57
N GLU A 140 1.46 11.39 -3.40
CA GLU A 140 0.59 11.03 -2.27
C GLU A 140 0.56 12.04 -1.12
N SER A 141 1.04 13.25 -1.30
CA SER A 141 1.07 14.26 -0.23
C SER A 141 -0.34 14.58 0.26
N TYR A 142 -0.50 14.69 1.58
CA TYR A 142 -1.77 15.04 2.25
C TYR A 142 -2.94 14.04 2.07
N THR A 143 -2.77 12.93 1.33
CA THR A 143 -3.84 11.93 1.12
C THR A 143 -4.25 11.19 2.39
N SER A 144 -3.32 11.04 3.34
CA SER A 144 -3.56 10.38 4.62
C SER A 144 -4.12 11.29 5.72
N LYS A 145 -4.10 12.62 5.49
CA LYS A 145 -4.61 13.63 6.43
C LYS A 145 -6.01 14.11 6.08
N THR A 146 -6.32 14.15 4.79
CA THR A 146 -7.57 14.70 4.25
C THR A 146 -8.66 13.63 4.16
N SER A 147 -9.90 14.06 4.30
CA SER A 147 -11.06 13.18 4.31
C SER A 147 -11.67 12.99 2.93
N ALA A 148 -11.64 11.75 2.43
CA ALA A 148 -12.33 11.39 1.19
C ALA A 148 -13.84 11.58 1.31
N LEU A 149 -14.42 11.18 2.45
CA LEU A 149 -15.87 11.26 2.66
C LEU A 149 -16.36 12.70 2.76
N ASP A 150 -15.53 13.65 3.19
CA ASP A 150 -15.88 15.08 3.23
C ASP A 150 -15.58 15.82 1.93
N LEU A 151 -15.21 15.08 0.88
CA LEU A 151 -14.79 15.63 -0.39
C LEU A 151 -13.63 16.65 -0.25
N GLU A 152 -12.84 16.54 0.82
CA GLU A 152 -11.72 17.43 1.08
C GLU A 152 -10.62 17.20 0.04
N LEU A 153 -10.09 18.27 -0.55
CA LEU A 153 -9.03 18.18 -1.54
C LEU A 153 -7.71 17.76 -0.87
N PRO A 154 -6.92 16.83 -1.46
CA PRO A 154 -5.63 16.36 -0.91
C PRO A 154 -4.50 17.41 -0.98
N ARG A 155 -4.65 18.51 -0.25
CA ARG A 155 -3.68 19.60 -0.12
C ARG A 155 -3.47 19.98 1.34
N HIS A 156 -2.53 20.89 1.59
CA HIS A 156 -2.37 21.48 2.90
C HIS A 156 -3.62 22.28 3.27
N HIS A 157 -4.12 22.08 4.50
CA HIS A 157 -5.15 22.89 5.13
C HIS A 157 -4.67 23.26 6.54
N GLU A 158 -5.05 24.44 7.02
CA GLU A 158 -4.81 24.84 8.41
C GLU A 158 -5.58 23.94 9.38
N ASN A 159 -6.85 23.68 9.04
CA ASN A 159 -7.75 22.80 9.78
C ASN A 159 -8.25 21.69 8.84
N TYR A 160 -8.00 20.44 9.22
CA TYR A 160 -8.49 19.28 8.48
C TYR A 160 -9.87 18.87 8.98
N VAL A 161 -10.78 18.54 8.05
CA VAL A 161 -12.17 18.18 8.38
C VAL A 161 -12.24 16.82 9.07
N GLY A 162 -11.49 15.84 8.54
CA GLY A 162 -11.37 14.51 9.10
C GLY A 162 -10.10 14.32 9.92
N LYS A 163 -10.03 13.20 10.64
CA LYS A 163 -8.81 12.82 11.35
C LYS A 163 -8.61 11.32 11.42
N ARG A 164 -7.34 10.92 11.40
CA ARG A 164 -6.94 9.56 11.74
C ARG A 164 -7.12 9.33 13.23
N VAL A 165 -7.92 8.32 13.62
CA VAL A 165 -8.22 8.02 15.03
C VAL A 165 -7.17 7.08 15.60
N LYS A 166 -6.95 5.97 14.91
CA LYS A 166 -5.92 4.98 15.24
C LYS A 166 -5.47 4.28 13.97
N ARG A 167 -4.47 3.41 14.08
CA ARG A 167 -3.99 2.63 12.95
C ARG A 167 -5.16 1.89 12.27
N GLY A 168 -5.30 2.09 10.96
CA GLY A 168 -6.36 1.49 10.17
C GLY A 168 -7.73 2.17 10.23
N LEU A 169 -7.94 3.21 11.06
CA LEU A 169 -9.21 3.93 11.15
C LEU A 169 -9.06 5.44 10.87
N PHE A 170 -9.92 5.94 10.00
CA PHE A 170 -10.07 7.36 9.70
C PHE A 170 -11.51 7.80 9.96
N ARG A 171 -11.69 8.95 10.62
CA ARG A 171 -13.00 9.51 10.94
C ARG A 171 -13.22 10.79 10.13
N SER A 172 -14.32 10.85 9.38
CA SER A 172 -14.77 12.04 8.66
C SER A 172 -15.33 13.11 9.60
N GLY A 173 -15.54 14.33 9.10
CA GLY A 173 -16.18 15.44 9.83
C GLY A 173 -17.59 15.09 10.33
N ILE A 174 -18.33 14.26 9.59
CA ILE A 174 -19.66 13.76 10.01
C ILE A 174 -19.62 12.56 10.96
N GLY A 175 -18.47 12.25 11.55
CA GLY A 175 -18.33 11.17 12.54
C GLY A 175 -18.25 9.75 11.97
N LYS A 176 -18.48 9.53 10.67
CA LYS A 176 -18.32 8.21 10.03
C LYS A 176 -16.87 7.73 10.05
N VAL A 177 -16.70 6.43 10.27
CA VAL A 177 -15.39 5.80 10.35
C VAL A 177 -15.20 4.84 9.19
N ILE A 178 -14.13 5.03 8.45
CA ILE A 178 -13.70 4.14 7.36
C ILE A 178 -12.27 3.66 7.58
N ASN A 179 -11.88 2.67 6.79
CA ASN A 179 -10.50 2.22 6.82
C ASN A 179 -9.54 3.32 6.32
N ALA A 180 -8.46 3.58 7.06
CA ALA A 180 -7.52 4.64 6.73
C ALA A 180 -6.77 4.43 5.39
N ASP A 181 -6.43 3.18 5.06
CA ASP A 181 -5.74 2.87 3.80
C ASP A 181 -6.73 2.97 2.61
N ILE A 182 -8.02 2.68 2.85
CA ILE A 182 -9.09 2.94 1.87
C ILE A 182 -9.28 4.44 1.65
N ASN A 183 -9.34 5.24 2.72
CA ASN A 183 -9.37 6.70 2.62
C ASN A 183 -8.19 7.22 1.78
N GLY A 184 -6.97 6.75 2.06
CA GLY A 184 -5.77 7.08 1.28
C GLY A 184 -5.92 6.75 -0.19
N SER A 185 -6.33 5.52 -0.52
CA SER A 185 -6.52 5.08 -1.91
C SER A 185 -7.57 5.87 -2.70
N VAL A 186 -8.62 6.36 -2.03
CA VAL A 186 -9.64 7.25 -2.64
C VAL A 186 -9.07 8.66 -2.82
N GLN A 187 -8.33 9.19 -1.84
CA GLN A 187 -7.72 10.51 -1.97
C GLN A 187 -6.65 10.56 -3.08
N ILE A 188 -5.94 9.47 -3.34
CA ILE A 188 -4.96 9.38 -4.44
C ILE A 188 -5.61 9.66 -5.78
N ILE A 189 -6.70 8.96 -6.11
CA ILE A 189 -7.38 9.20 -7.39
C ILE A 189 -8.05 10.58 -7.42
N ARG A 190 -8.61 11.03 -6.30
CA ARG A 190 -9.19 12.38 -6.19
C ARG A 190 -8.17 13.49 -6.34
N LYS A 191 -6.91 13.23 -6.04
CA LYS A 191 -5.85 14.21 -6.29
C LYS A 191 -5.61 14.45 -7.78
N LYS A 192 -5.73 13.38 -8.59
CA LYS A 192 -5.61 13.46 -10.04
C LYS A 192 -6.91 13.90 -10.71
N PHE A 193 -8.03 13.42 -10.19
CA PHE A 193 -9.39 13.64 -10.69
C PHE A 193 -10.32 14.03 -9.53
N PRO A 194 -10.42 15.33 -9.17
CA PRO A 194 -11.13 15.80 -7.97
C PRO A 194 -12.56 15.29 -7.80
N GLU A 195 -13.27 15.11 -8.92
CA GLU A 195 -14.65 14.65 -8.98
C GLU A 195 -14.79 13.13 -8.85
N ALA A 196 -13.70 12.36 -8.97
CA ALA A 196 -13.73 10.92 -8.80
C ALA A 196 -14.29 10.55 -7.41
N PHE A 197 -15.05 9.46 -7.35
CA PHE A 197 -15.70 8.97 -6.11
C PHE A 197 -16.74 9.91 -5.49
N THR A 198 -17.05 11.08 -6.05
CA THR A 198 -18.02 12.03 -5.46
C THR A 198 -19.37 11.36 -5.17
N ALA A 199 -19.96 10.67 -6.15
CA ALA A 199 -21.23 9.96 -5.97
C ALA A 199 -21.14 8.88 -4.88
N VAL A 200 -20.04 8.12 -4.84
CA VAL A 200 -19.80 7.07 -3.83
C VAL A 200 -19.69 7.67 -2.43
N CYS A 201 -18.93 8.76 -2.27
CA CYS A 201 -18.76 9.45 -1.00
C CYS A 201 -20.09 10.06 -0.51
N VAL A 202 -20.84 10.73 -1.39
CA VAL A 202 -22.15 11.31 -1.05
C VAL A 202 -23.15 10.23 -0.64
N ALA A 203 -23.23 9.12 -1.40
CA ALA A 203 -24.08 7.99 -1.05
C ALA A 203 -23.67 7.39 0.30
N PHE A 204 -22.38 7.18 0.53
CA PHE A 204 -21.87 6.63 1.79
C PHE A 204 -22.17 7.56 2.98
N ARG A 205 -22.10 8.88 2.82
CA ARG A 205 -22.50 9.85 3.86
C ARG A 205 -23.98 9.73 4.22
N ARG A 206 -24.86 9.50 3.24
CA ARG A 206 -26.32 9.39 3.42
C ARG A 206 -26.79 8.07 4.02
N MET A 207 -25.99 7.00 3.93
CA MET A 207 -26.30 5.72 4.60
C MET A 207 -26.38 5.91 6.13
N GLY A 208 -27.00 4.98 6.87
CA GLY A 208 -26.99 5.01 8.34
C GLY A 208 -25.60 4.83 8.97
N ILE A 209 -25.55 4.42 10.24
CA ILE A 209 -24.28 4.00 10.89
C ILE A 209 -23.79 2.73 10.20
N VAL A 210 -22.83 2.89 9.28
CA VAL A 210 -22.18 1.79 8.58
C VAL A 210 -20.69 1.89 8.82
N SER A 211 -20.10 0.85 9.41
CA SER A 211 -18.65 0.67 9.43
C SER A 211 -18.27 -0.32 8.34
N CYS A 212 -17.36 0.06 7.45
CA CYS A 212 -16.89 -0.83 6.38
C CYS A 212 -15.55 -1.45 6.82
N ALA A 213 -15.62 -2.66 7.37
CA ALA A 213 -14.44 -3.46 7.65
C ALA A 213 -14.04 -4.23 6.39
N VAL A 214 -12.87 -3.93 5.84
CA VAL A 214 -12.30 -4.68 4.70
C VAL A 214 -11.18 -5.59 5.25
N GLN A 215 -11.35 -6.90 5.09
CA GLN A 215 -10.37 -7.90 5.50
C GLN A 215 -9.24 -7.97 4.47
N PRO A 216 -7.96 -7.91 4.89
CA PRO A 216 -6.85 -8.05 3.97
C PRO A 216 -6.74 -9.48 3.43
N VAL A 217 -6.58 -9.61 2.12
CA VAL A 217 -6.27 -10.86 1.44
C VAL A 217 -4.81 -11.23 1.73
N LEU A 218 -4.59 -12.50 2.08
CA LEU A 218 -3.26 -13.07 2.19
C LEU A 218 -2.78 -13.47 0.79
N VAL A 219 -1.59 -13.00 0.42
CA VAL A 219 -0.88 -13.58 -0.72
C VAL A 219 -0.33 -14.91 -0.25
N ASN A 220 -0.73 -16.00 -0.89
CA ASN A 220 -0.10 -17.30 -0.71
C ASN A 220 1.18 -17.31 -1.56
N PRO A 221 2.39 -17.14 -0.98
CA PRO A 221 3.58 -17.53 -1.70
C PRO A 221 3.46 -19.03 -1.96
N ILE A 222 3.71 -19.48 -3.19
CA ILE A 222 3.78 -20.91 -3.54
C ILE A 222 4.53 -21.63 -2.42
N SER A 223 3.89 -22.66 -1.85
CA SER A 223 4.44 -23.47 -0.77
C SER A 223 5.82 -23.98 -1.20
N ARG A 224 6.79 -23.87 -0.30
CA ARG A 224 8.10 -24.51 -0.46
C ARG A 224 7.96 -26.00 -0.72
#